data_AF-A0A7W1RX83-F1
#
_entry.id   AF-A0A7W1RX83-F1
#
_cell.length_a   1.000
_cell.length_b   1.000
_cell.length_c   1.000
_cell.angle_alpha   90.00
_cell.angle_beta   90.00
_cell.angle_gamma   90.00
#
_symmetry.space_group_name_H-M   'P 1'
#
loop_
_entity.id
_entity.type
_entity.pdbx_description
1 polymer ?
#
loop_
_entity_poly.entity_id
_entity_poly.type
_entity_poly.pdbx_seq_one_letter_code
_entity_poly.pdbx_strand_id
1 'polypeptide(L)'
;LEERARLLVKHTTRTVPARVDEIVSVIDIATLEDRAVAGTMQLNDLGVVRFRLAEPLAVDPYARNRATGSFILIDEATNDTVGAGMVVEATA
;
A
#
# COMPACT_ATOMS: atom_id res chain seq x y z
N LEU A 1 -7.68 -6.13 -3.26
CA LEU A 1 -7.60 -4.99 -2.30
C LEU A 1 -8.84 -4.13 -2.49
N GLU A 2 -9.54 -3.80 -1.43
CA GLU A 2 -10.73 -2.96 -1.49
C GLU A 2 -10.55 -1.73 -0.62
N GLU A 3 -11.25 -0.65 -0.94
CA GLU A 3 -11.34 0.50 -0.03
C GLU A 3 -11.82 0.05 1.35
N ARG A 4 -11.31 0.72 2.40
CA ARG A 4 -11.64 0.45 3.80
C ARG A 4 -11.18 -0.91 4.35
N ALA A 5 -10.55 -1.76 3.55
CA ALA A 5 -9.96 -3.01 4.00
C ALA A 5 -8.96 -2.75 5.14
N ARG A 6 -8.96 -3.65 6.12
CA ARG A 6 -8.01 -3.64 7.25
C ARG A 6 -6.91 -4.63 6.97
N LEU A 7 -5.67 -4.18 7.12
CA LEU A 7 -4.46 -4.92 6.80
C LEU A 7 -3.39 -4.59 7.84
N LEU A 8 -2.32 -5.36 7.85
CA LEU A 8 -1.11 -5.02 8.56
C LEU A 8 -0.07 -4.51 7.56
N VAL A 9 0.53 -3.36 7.84
CA VAL A 9 1.72 -2.87 7.14
C VAL A 9 2.93 -3.33 7.92
N LYS A 10 3.73 -4.21 7.31
CA LYS A 10 5.06 -4.56 7.83
C LYS A 10 6.11 -3.73 7.12
N HIS A 11 6.76 -2.88 7.89
CA HIS A 11 7.82 -1.99 7.45
C HIS A 11 9.03 -2.21 8.34
N THR A 12 10.18 -2.55 7.73
CA THR A 12 11.42 -2.86 8.44
C THR A 12 11.21 -3.86 9.59
N THR A 13 11.29 -3.39 10.84
CA THR A 13 11.14 -4.18 12.07
C THR A 13 9.78 -4.00 12.75
N ARG A 14 8.90 -3.15 12.22
CA ARG A 14 7.58 -2.86 12.78
C ARG A 14 6.46 -3.41 11.90
N THR A 15 5.44 -3.93 12.55
CA THR A 15 4.17 -4.28 11.92
C THR A 15 3.09 -3.48 12.61
N VAL A 16 2.33 -2.68 11.85
CA VAL A 16 1.28 -1.82 12.40
C VAL A 16 -0.04 -2.05 11.65
N PRO A 17 -1.19 -1.98 12.33
CA PRO A 17 -2.48 -1.98 11.67
C PRO A 17 -2.61 -0.77 10.73
N ALA A 18 -3.18 -1.03 9.55
CA ALA A 18 -3.43 -0.06 8.52
C ALA A 18 -4.81 -0.28 7.91
N ARG A 19 -5.38 0.81 7.37
CA ARG A 19 -6.62 0.76 6.61
C ARG A 19 -6.40 1.41 5.25
N VAL A 20 -6.96 0.81 4.20
CA VAL A 20 -7.05 1.44 2.89
C VAL A 20 -8.00 2.63 3.00
N ASP A 21 -7.47 3.84 2.84
CA ASP A 21 -8.27 5.07 2.88
C ASP A 21 -8.90 5.34 1.51
N GLU A 22 -8.07 5.28 0.46
CA GLU A 22 -8.45 5.56 -0.92
C GLU A 22 -7.54 4.80 -1.90
N ILE A 23 -8.12 4.28 -2.97
CA ILE A 23 -7.36 3.79 -4.13
C ILE A 23 -7.36 4.92 -5.18
N VAL A 24 -6.23 5.60 -5.33
CA VAL A 24 -6.10 6.84 -6.13
C VAL A 24 -6.12 6.53 -7.62
N SER A 25 -5.33 5.56 -8.05
CA SER A 25 -5.31 5.09 -9.44
C SER A 25 -4.87 3.63 -9.51
N VAL A 26 -5.26 2.96 -10.60
CA VAL A 26 -4.69 1.69 -11.02
C VAL A 26 -4.03 1.92 -12.36
N ILE A 27 -2.86 1.34 -12.56
CA ILE A 27 -2.11 1.40 -13.81
C ILE A 27 -2.49 0.16 -14.61
N ASP A 28 -2.97 0.36 -15.83
CA ASP A 28 -3.10 -0.73 -16.79
C ASP A 28 -1.70 -1.13 -17.28
N ILE A 29 -1.29 -2.37 -17.00
CA ILE A 29 0.07 -2.83 -17.28
C ILE A 29 0.36 -2.90 -18.79
N ALA A 30 -0.66 -3.12 -19.62
CA ALA A 30 -0.50 -3.26 -21.06
C ALA A 30 -0.31 -1.91 -21.75
N THR A 31 -0.95 -0.86 -21.23
CA THR A 31 -0.95 0.49 -21.83
C THR A 31 -0.11 1.50 -21.05
N LEU A 32 0.21 1.21 -19.78
CA LEU A 32 0.85 2.09 -18.80
C LEU A 32 0.04 3.37 -18.50
N GLU A 33 -1.26 3.34 -18.77
CA GLU A 33 -2.17 4.45 -18.50
C GLU A 33 -2.89 4.27 -17.16
N ASP A 34 -3.17 5.39 -16.48
CA ASP A 34 -3.98 5.40 -15.26
C ASP A 34 -5.46 5.17 -15.62
N ARG A 35 -6.07 4.14 -15.02
CA ARG A 35 -7.52 3.93 -15.06
C ARG A 35 -8.16 4.48 -13.79
N ALA A 36 -9.27 5.22 -13.98
CA ALA A 36 -10.14 5.59 -12.87
C ALA A 36 -10.74 4.32 -12.23
N VAL A 37 -10.67 4.23 -10.90
CA VAL A 37 -10.88 2.96 -10.18
C VAL A 37 -12.28 2.90 -9.59
N ALA A 38 -12.93 1.75 -9.67
CA ALA A 38 -14.23 1.45 -9.06
C ALA A 38 -14.13 1.06 -7.57
N GLY A 39 -13.11 1.57 -6.84
CA GLY A 39 -12.90 1.28 -5.41
C GLY A 39 -12.29 -0.08 -5.07
N THR A 40 -11.81 -0.85 -6.07
CA THR A 40 -11.13 -2.14 -5.84
C THR A 40 -9.94 -2.36 -6.80
N MET A 41 -8.91 -3.06 -6.30
CA MET A 41 -7.78 -3.58 -7.07
C MET A 41 -7.78 -5.11 -7.04
N GLN A 42 -7.52 -5.74 -8.17
CA GLN A 42 -7.41 -7.19 -8.32
C GLN A 42 -5.98 -7.68 -8.04
N LEU A 43 -5.81 -9.00 -7.99
CA LEU A 43 -4.49 -9.62 -7.88
C LEU A 43 -3.62 -9.19 -9.07
N ASN A 44 -2.37 -8.80 -8.79
CA ASN A 44 -1.39 -8.28 -9.75
C ASN A 44 -1.69 -6.88 -10.32
N ASP A 45 -2.71 -6.17 -9.85
CA ASP A 45 -2.89 -4.76 -10.18
C ASP A 45 -1.77 -3.92 -9.55
N LEU A 46 -1.27 -2.95 -10.31
CA LEU A 46 -0.37 -1.91 -9.84
C LEU A 46 -1.15 -0.62 -9.69
N GLY A 47 -0.89 0.15 -8.64
CA GLY A 47 -1.64 1.37 -8.42
C GLY A 47 -1.12 2.20 -7.26
N VAL A 48 -1.68 3.40 -7.15
CA VAL A 48 -1.40 4.33 -6.06
C VAL A 48 -2.53 4.22 -5.04
N VAL A 49 -2.16 3.95 -3.79
CA VAL A 49 -3.11 3.74 -2.69
C VAL A 49 -2.69 4.59 -1.50
N ARG A 50 -3.66 5.26 -0.87
CA ARG A 50 -3.46 5.96 0.39
C ARG A 50 -3.85 5.05 1.55
N PHE A 51 -2.94 4.89 2.50
CA PHE A 51 -3.17 4.13 3.72
C PHE A 51 -3.24 5.06 4.92
N ARG A 52 -4.13 4.75 5.86
CA ARG A 52 -4.11 5.32 7.20
C ARG A 52 -3.55 4.29 8.17
N LEU A 53 -2.52 4.67 8.92
CA LEU A 53 -1.88 3.80 9.90
C LEU A 53 -2.45 4.05 11.29
N ALA A 54 -2.53 3.02 12.12
CA ALA A 54 -2.97 3.14 13.51
C ALA A 54 -1.89 3.79 14.41
N GLU A 55 -0.62 3.69 14.01
CA GLU A 55 0.51 4.30 14.68
C GLU A 55 1.48 4.91 13.66
N PRO A 56 2.21 5.98 14.02
CA PRO A 56 3.22 6.56 13.14
C PRO A 56 4.36 5.59 12.81
N LEU A 57 4.77 5.59 11.54
CA LEU A 57 5.98 4.90 11.07
C LEU A 57 6.99 5.92 10.54
N ALA A 58 8.26 5.70 10.85
CA ALA A 58 9.36 6.44 10.23
C ALA A 58 9.61 5.83 8.85
N VAL A 59 9.18 6.53 7.80
CA VAL A 59 9.31 6.09 6.40
C VAL A 59 10.02 7.15 5.59
N ASP A 60 10.75 6.71 4.56
CA ASP A 60 11.31 7.57 3.53
C ASP A 60 10.62 7.30 2.20
N PRO A 61 10.52 8.27 1.28
CA PRO A 61 10.19 7.96 -0.11
C PRO A 61 11.17 6.91 -0.67
N TYR A 62 10.64 5.86 -1.29
CA TYR A 62 11.41 4.74 -1.82
C TYR A 62 12.51 5.19 -2.79
N ALA A 63 12.25 6.23 -3.57
CA ALA A 63 13.21 6.82 -4.48
C ALA A 63 14.45 7.39 -3.78
N ARG A 64 14.33 7.80 -2.50
CA ARG A 64 15.43 8.31 -1.68
C ARG A 64 16.12 7.21 -0.89
N ASN A 65 15.36 6.32 -0.26
CA ASN A 65 15.90 5.19 0.48
C ASN A 65 15.02 3.94 0.29
N ARG A 66 15.55 2.96 -0.44
CA ARG A 66 14.81 1.73 -0.75
C ARG A 66 14.53 0.87 0.48
N ALA A 67 15.41 0.88 1.47
CA ALA A 67 15.28 0.03 2.65
C ALA A 67 14.14 0.50 3.58
N THR A 68 13.98 1.81 3.74
CA THR A 68 12.95 2.45 4.57
C THR A 68 11.77 2.99 3.77
N GLY A 69 11.77 2.85 2.46
CA GLY A 69 10.63 3.16 1.60
C GLY A 69 9.88 1.95 1.07
N SER A 70 10.31 0.72 1.38
CA SER A 70 9.59 -0.51 1.02
C SER A 70 8.78 -1.06 2.19
N PHE A 71 7.62 -1.63 1.91
CA PHE A 71 6.82 -2.36 2.89
C PHE A 71 6.05 -3.50 2.22
N ILE A 72 5.49 -4.39 3.05
CA ILE A 72 4.52 -5.39 2.60
C ILE A 72 3.20 -5.23 3.33
N LEU A 73 2.14 -5.66 2.67
CA LEU A 73 0.79 -5.74 3.21
C LEU A 73 0.49 -7.19 3.57
N ILE A 74 -0.04 -7.39 4.77
CA ILE A 74 -0.37 -8.70 5.31
C ILE A 74 -1.85 -8.70 5.68
N ASP A 75 -2.57 -9.76 5.32
CA ASP A 75 -3.94 -9.98 5.76
C ASP A 75 -3.96 -10.30 7.26
N GLU A 76 -4.79 -9.57 8.02
CA GLU A 76 -4.83 -9.72 9.49
C GLU A 76 -5.43 -11.07 9.94
N ALA A 77 -6.31 -11.66 9.13
CA ALA A 77 -6.98 -12.92 9.46
C ALA A 77 -6.15 -14.14 9.05
N THR A 78 -5.51 -14.11 7.88
CA THR A 78 -4.78 -15.27 7.35
C THR A 78 -3.27 -15.21 7.55
N ASN A 79 -2.71 -14.03 7.84
CA ASN A 79 -1.27 -13.73 7.81
C ASN A 79 -0.61 -13.89 6.43
N ASP A 80 -1.40 -13.98 5.36
CA ASP A 80 -0.86 -14.03 4.00
C ASP A 80 -0.32 -12.66 3.58
N THR A 81 0.77 -12.66 2.82
CA THR A 81 1.24 -11.45 2.16
C THR A 81 0.37 -11.16 0.94
N VAL A 82 -0.45 -10.10 1.03
CA VAL A 82 -1.43 -9.73 -0.01
C VAL A 82 -0.90 -8.68 -0.99
N GLY A 83 0.26 -8.08 -0.69
CA GLY A 83 0.89 -7.12 -1.58
C GLY A 83 2.22 -6.59 -1.06
N ALA A 84 2.95 -5.92 -1.94
CA ALA A 84 4.14 -5.17 -1.63
C ALA A 84 3.96 -3.73 -2.10
N GLY A 85 4.59 -2.79 -1.40
CA GLY A 85 4.42 -1.37 -1.66
C GLY A 85 5.71 -0.58 -1.54
N MET A 86 5.71 0.56 -2.24
CA MET A 86 6.76 1.56 -2.19
C MET A 86 6.14 2.87 -1.71
N VAL A 87 6.76 3.52 -0.73
CA VAL A 87 6.33 4.82 -0.23
C VAL A 87 6.69 5.87 -1.26
N VAL A 88 5.68 6.61 -1.74
CA VAL A 88 5.86 7.76 -2.64
C VAL A 88 5.88 9.04 -1.81
N GLU A 89 4.95 9.17 -0.87
CA GLU A 89 4.77 10.32 0.01
C GLU A 89 4.29 9.82 1.39
N ALA A 90 4.63 10.56 2.43
CA ALA A 90 4.13 10.34 3.79
C ALA A 90 3.78 11.68 4.43
N THR A 91 2.61 11.74 5.04
CA THR A 91 2.09 12.93 5.74
C THR A 91 1.82 12.60 7.20
N ALA A 92 2.01 13.59 8.07
CA ALA A 92 1.82 13.49 9.52
C ALA A 92 0.39 13.85 9.94
#